data_AF-A0AAF0EAM0-F1
#
_entry.id   AF-A0AAF0EAM0-F1
#
_cell.length_a   1.000
_cell.length_b   1.000
_cell.length_c   1.000
_cell.angle_alpha   90.00
_cell.angle_beta   90.00
_cell.angle_gamma   90.00
#
_symmetry.space_group_name_H-M   'P 1'
#
loop_
_entity.id
_entity.type
_entity.pdbx_description
1 polymer ?
#
loop_
_entity_poly.entity_id
_entity_poly.type
_entity_poly.pdbx_seq_one_letter_code
_entity_poly.pdbx_strand_id
1 'polypeptide(L)'
;MNKLPVYEELQKLAENKSINLKQAFKDDPERFYKFSTHFETDAKDVSILLDYSKNLIDEEILSKLIQLAKESGVENKRDAMFKGEHINNTEDRAVLHIALRDLPGDFPVSEPGVDEIKPELEHMREFSESVRSGEWKGYTGKPIQTVVNIGIGGSDLGPVMVCEALKAYSKRDLKLHFVSNIDGTHMAEALRASDPETTLFIIASKTFTTIETITNAVTAREWFLNAAKDKSHVAKHFVALSTNEPAVTEFGISKENMFKFWDWVGGRFSLWSAIGLSIVLSIGFDNFKEMLNGAHAMDLHYKNTPLEKNLPVILGILGVWYNNFHNASTHALLPYDQYLCKFADYFQQGDMESNGKFVTKAGEPVSYQTGPIIWGQSGTNGQHAFYQLIHQGTKLVPCDFIAPIESLNPLGEHHDILLSNFFAQPEALAFGKSEEDVAKELGPKASNPSLLKSKVFTGNRPTNSILVQRITPKTLGAMIVLYEHKIATQGFIWDINSYDQMGVELGKVLAKKILPLLTQKDVTKVDADGHDSSTSGLIKHYLSNRKQ
;
A
#
# COMPACT_ATOMS: atom_id res chain seq x y z
N MET A 1 15.80 -9.84 -16.74
CA MET A 1 14.70 -10.74 -17.13
C MET A 1 14.77 -11.24 -18.59
N ASN A 2 14.73 -10.37 -19.60
CA ASN A 2 14.58 -10.75 -21.02
C ASN A 2 15.74 -11.53 -21.67
N LYS A 3 16.83 -11.81 -20.95
CA LYS A 3 17.94 -12.65 -21.40
C LYS A 3 17.78 -14.12 -20.97
N LEU A 4 16.76 -14.44 -20.18
CA LEU A 4 16.48 -15.80 -19.72
C LEU A 4 15.80 -16.60 -20.85
N PRO A 5 16.21 -17.86 -21.12
CA PRO A 5 15.61 -18.67 -22.19
C PRO A 5 14.08 -18.80 -22.09
N VAL A 6 13.56 -18.97 -20.88
CA VAL A 6 12.11 -19.10 -20.64
C VAL A 6 11.33 -17.83 -20.99
N TYR A 7 11.98 -16.65 -21.00
CA TYR A 7 11.34 -15.41 -21.41
C TYR A 7 10.92 -15.45 -22.88
N GLU A 8 11.78 -15.96 -23.77
CA GLU A 8 11.45 -16.10 -25.19
C GLU A 8 10.34 -17.12 -25.43
N GLU A 9 10.29 -18.19 -24.63
CA GLU A 9 9.22 -19.17 -24.67
C GLU A 9 7.87 -18.55 -24.25
N LEU A 10 7.86 -17.77 -23.16
CA LEU A 10 6.67 -17.04 -22.71
C LEU A 10 6.21 -16.00 -23.74
N GLN A 11 7.14 -15.30 -24.40
CA GLN A 11 6.83 -14.37 -25.48
C GLN A 11 6.14 -15.09 -26.64
N LYS A 12 6.66 -16.25 -27.07
CA LYS A 12 6.04 -17.08 -28.11
C LYS A 12 4.67 -17.61 -27.68
N LEU A 13 4.50 -17.99 -26.41
CA LEU A 13 3.20 -18.41 -25.89
C LEU A 13 2.19 -17.27 -25.93
N ALA A 14 2.58 -16.05 -25.53
CA ALA A 14 1.71 -14.88 -25.58
C ALA A 14 1.29 -14.49 -27.01
N GLU A 15 2.19 -14.64 -27.98
CA GLU A 15 1.93 -14.32 -29.39
C GLU A 15 1.10 -15.38 -30.12
N ASN A 16 1.36 -16.67 -29.85
CA ASN A 16 0.79 -17.77 -30.63
C ASN A 16 -0.44 -18.41 -29.98
N LYS A 17 -0.61 -18.27 -28.65
CA LYS A 17 -1.68 -18.94 -27.91
C LYS A 17 -2.76 -17.95 -27.50
N SER A 18 -3.93 -18.07 -28.13
CA SER A 18 -5.11 -17.28 -27.73
C SER A 18 -6.00 -18.09 -26.79
N ILE A 19 -5.99 -17.74 -25.50
CA ILE A 19 -6.87 -18.35 -24.51
C ILE A 19 -8.20 -17.61 -24.48
N ASN A 20 -9.30 -18.36 -24.61
CA ASN A 20 -10.65 -17.88 -24.38
C ASN A 20 -11.17 -18.46 -23.06
N LEU A 21 -11.41 -17.61 -22.06
CA LEU A 21 -11.84 -18.05 -20.72
C LEU A 21 -13.13 -18.88 -20.77
N LYS A 22 -14.13 -18.46 -21.55
CA LYS A 22 -15.40 -19.21 -21.66
C LYS A 22 -15.19 -20.64 -22.14
N GLN A 23 -14.31 -20.83 -23.14
CA GLN A 23 -13.97 -22.16 -23.64
C GLN A 23 -13.07 -22.93 -22.65
N ALA A 24 -12.09 -22.28 -22.03
CA ALA A 24 -11.18 -22.90 -21.07
C ALA A 24 -11.92 -23.48 -19.84
N PHE A 25 -12.95 -22.79 -19.32
CA PHE A 25 -13.79 -23.30 -18.24
C PHE A 25 -14.76 -24.41 -18.71
N LYS A 26 -15.17 -24.39 -19.98
CA LYS A 26 -16.01 -25.44 -20.55
C LYS A 26 -15.23 -26.75 -20.74
N ASP A 27 -13.98 -26.65 -21.18
CA ASP A 27 -13.13 -27.80 -21.46
C ASP A 27 -12.49 -28.40 -20.20
N ASP A 28 -12.37 -27.62 -19.13
CA ASP A 28 -11.82 -28.05 -17.85
C ASP A 28 -12.78 -27.68 -16.68
N PRO A 29 -13.74 -28.57 -16.35
CA PRO A 29 -14.66 -28.35 -15.22
C PRO A 29 -13.95 -28.21 -13.87
N GLU A 30 -12.73 -28.74 -13.74
CA GLU A 30 -11.92 -28.69 -12.51
C GLU A 30 -10.96 -27.49 -12.49
N ARG A 31 -11.07 -26.57 -13.47
CA ARG A 31 -10.16 -25.42 -13.62
C ARG A 31 -10.05 -24.58 -12.34
N PHE A 32 -11.15 -24.38 -11.61
CA PHE A 32 -11.10 -23.69 -10.33
C PHE A 32 -10.11 -24.35 -9.36
N TYR A 33 -10.20 -25.67 -9.18
CA TYR A 33 -9.34 -26.40 -8.24
C TYR A 33 -7.88 -26.46 -8.70
N LYS A 34 -7.62 -26.44 -10.01
CA LYS A 34 -6.25 -26.39 -10.56
C LYS A 34 -5.61 -25.01 -10.47
N PHE A 35 -6.42 -23.95 -10.58
CA PHE A 35 -5.97 -22.56 -10.60
C PHE A 35 -6.52 -21.78 -9.40
N SER A 36 -6.52 -22.44 -8.24
CA SER A 36 -6.70 -21.79 -6.95
C SER A 36 -5.73 -22.37 -5.92
N THR A 37 -5.39 -21.56 -4.92
CA THR A 37 -4.58 -21.99 -3.80
C THR A 37 -5.07 -21.31 -2.52
N HIS A 38 -4.76 -21.89 -1.38
CA HIS A 38 -5.14 -21.36 -0.07
C HIS A 38 -3.92 -21.16 0.81
N PHE A 39 -4.02 -20.16 1.68
CA PHE A 39 -3.17 -20.00 2.84
C PHE A 39 -4.04 -20.13 4.08
N GLU A 40 -3.63 -21.00 5.00
CA GLU A 40 -4.25 -21.17 6.32
C GLU A 40 -3.17 -21.09 7.39
N THR A 41 -3.47 -20.41 8.50
CA THR A 41 -2.65 -20.50 9.71
C THR A 41 -2.93 -21.80 10.46
N ASP A 42 -2.01 -22.25 11.31
CA ASP A 42 -2.20 -23.47 12.13
C ASP A 42 -3.47 -23.42 12.99
N ALA A 43 -3.81 -22.23 13.49
CA ALA A 43 -5.02 -21.98 14.27
C ALA A 43 -6.29 -21.88 13.41
N LYS A 44 -6.16 -21.90 12.07
CA LYS A 44 -7.23 -21.73 11.07
C LYS A 44 -8.10 -20.50 11.24
N ASP A 45 -7.58 -19.51 11.96
CA ASP A 45 -8.23 -18.22 12.20
C ASP A 45 -8.00 -17.22 11.06
N VAL A 46 -6.98 -17.47 10.23
CA VAL A 46 -6.78 -16.81 8.95
C VAL A 46 -6.85 -17.86 7.86
N SER A 47 -7.79 -17.68 6.94
CA SER A 47 -7.86 -18.40 5.67
C SER A 47 -7.94 -17.38 4.54
N ILE A 48 -7.08 -17.53 3.55
CA ILE A 48 -7.05 -16.71 2.34
C ILE A 48 -7.11 -17.65 1.14
N LEU A 49 -8.22 -17.62 0.41
CA LEU A 49 -8.35 -18.26 -0.89
C LEU A 49 -7.90 -17.28 -1.97
N LEU A 50 -7.01 -17.73 -2.85
CA LEU A 50 -6.68 -17.06 -4.10
C LEU A 50 -7.21 -17.89 -5.26
N ASP A 51 -8.31 -17.44 -5.87
CA ASP A 51 -8.80 -17.93 -7.17
C ASP A 51 -8.15 -17.11 -8.29
N TYR A 52 -7.30 -17.76 -9.06
CA TYR A 52 -6.64 -17.21 -10.24
C TYR A 52 -7.06 -17.93 -11.53
N SER A 53 -8.19 -18.66 -11.51
CA SER A 53 -8.68 -19.44 -12.65
C SER A 53 -9.20 -18.59 -13.81
N LYS A 54 -9.66 -17.36 -13.53
CA LYS A 54 -10.12 -16.37 -14.52
C LYS A 54 -8.97 -15.55 -15.12
N ASN A 55 -7.80 -16.17 -15.26
CA ASN A 55 -6.63 -15.61 -15.93
C ASN A 55 -6.38 -16.29 -17.28
N LEU A 56 -5.77 -15.55 -18.21
CA LEU A 56 -5.41 -16.01 -19.57
C LEU A 56 -4.17 -16.92 -19.53
N ILE A 57 -4.29 -18.02 -18.79
CA ILE A 57 -3.23 -19.00 -18.58
C ILE A 57 -3.79 -20.42 -18.71
N ASP A 58 -2.91 -21.37 -18.99
CA ASP A 58 -3.14 -22.79 -18.77
C ASP A 58 -1.93 -23.41 -18.04
N GLU A 59 -1.92 -24.73 -17.89
CA GLU A 59 -0.89 -25.42 -17.09
C GLU A 59 0.52 -25.21 -17.68
N GLU A 60 0.64 -25.13 -19.01
CA GLU A 60 1.90 -24.85 -19.69
C GLU A 60 2.40 -23.43 -19.38
N ILE A 61 1.54 -22.41 -19.56
CA ILE A 61 1.91 -21.02 -19.26
C ILE A 61 2.28 -20.86 -17.79
N LEU A 62 1.48 -21.43 -16.88
CA LEU A 62 1.75 -21.37 -15.44
C LEU A 62 3.10 -22.02 -15.11
N SER A 63 3.39 -23.20 -15.67
CA SER A 63 4.68 -23.87 -15.48
C SER A 63 5.85 -23.01 -15.98
N LYS A 64 5.70 -22.32 -17.11
CA LYS A 64 6.73 -21.44 -17.68
C LYS A 64 6.92 -20.16 -16.87
N LEU A 65 5.85 -19.58 -16.33
CA LEU A 65 5.92 -18.46 -15.41
C LEU A 65 6.62 -18.84 -14.08
N ILE A 66 6.37 -20.03 -13.55
CA ILE A 66 7.09 -20.56 -12.39
C ILE A 66 8.57 -20.80 -12.74
N GLN A 67 8.86 -21.31 -13.93
CA GLN A 67 10.24 -21.46 -14.42
C GLN A 67 10.95 -20.10 -14.54
N LEU A 68 10.25 -19.05 -14.99
CA LEU A 68 10.79 -17.68 -15.00
C LEU A 68 11.18 -17.21 -13.59
N ALA A 69 10.34 -17.44 -12.58
CA ALA A 69 10.66 -17.10 -11.20
C ALA A 69 11.91 -17.86 -10.68
N LYS A 70 12.03 -19.15 -11.01
CA LYS A 70 13.20 -19.98 -10.67
C LYS A 70 14.48 -19.47 -11.34
N GLU A 71 14.45 -19.27 -12.65
CA GLU A 71 15.59 -18.77 -13.43
C GLU A 71 16.00 -17.34 -13.06
N SER A 72 15.06 -16.52 -12.57
CA SER A 72 15.34 -15.17 -12.05
C SER A 72 15.94 -15.18 -10.65
N GLY A 73 16.04 -16.36 -10.00
CA GLY A 73 16.62 -16.54 -8.68
C GLY A 73 15.76 -15.99 -7.55
N VAL A 74 14.43 -16.02 -7.68
CA VAL A 74 13.49 -15.48 -6.66
C VAL A 74 13.76 -16.07 -5.28
N GLU A 75 13.95 -17.40 -5.19
CA GLU A 75 14.22 -18.08 -3.90
C GLU A 75 15.53 -17.62 -3.26
N ASN A 76 16.60 -17.51 -4.04
CA ASN A 76 17.89 -17.02 -3.54
C ASN A 76 17.82 -15.56 -3.07
N LYS A 77 17.13 -14.70 -3.84
CA LYS A 77 16.95 -13.27 -3.52
C LYS A 77 16.06 -13.09 -2.28
N ARG A 78 15.00 -13.88 -2.15
CA ARG A 78 14.19 -13.98 -0.93
C ARG A 78 15.07 -14.40 0.24
N ASP A 79 15.81 -15.50 0.13
CA ASP A 79 16.60 -16.03 1.24
C ASP A 79 17.68 -15.03 1.69
N ALA A 80 18.27 -14.28 0.76
CA ALA A 80 19.17 -13.16 1.05
C ALA A 80 18.48 -12.06 1.87
N MET A 81 17.25 -11.67 1.51
CA MET A 81 16.42 -10.75 2.31
C MET A 81 16.22 -11.27 3.74
N PHE A 82 15.83 -12.54 3.88
CA PHE A 82 15.58 -13.18 5.18
C PHE A 82 16.83 -13.39 6.03
N LYS A 83 18.03 -13.37 5.42
CA LYS A 83 19.32 -13.42 6.12
C LYS A 83 19.86 -12.03 6.49
N GLY A 84 19.15 -10.96 6.12
CA GLY A 84 19.61 -9.59 6.33
C GLY A 84 20.77 -9.19 5.43
N GLU A 85 20.98 -9.87 4.31
CA GLU A 85 21.95 -9.40 3.33
C GLU A 85 21.55 -8.01 2.80
N HIS A 86 22.54 -7.21 2.42
CA HIS A 86 22.35 -5.85 1.93
C HIS A 86 21.79 -5.83 0.50
N ILE A 87 20.55 -6.27 0.33
CA ILE A 87 19.92 -6.42 -0.97
C ILE A 87 19.49 -5.07 -1.57
N ASN A 88 19.35 -4.02 -0.76
CA ASN A 88 19.22 -2.65 -1.22
C ASN A 88 20.62 -2.11 -1.56
N ASN A 89 21.08 -2.41 -2.77
CA ASN A 89 22.47 -2.21 -3.17
C ASN A 89 22.84 -0.76 -3.48
N THR A 90 21.87 0.12 -3.77
CA THR A 90 22.15 1.53 -4.06
C THR A 90 22.35 2.36 -2.81
N GLU A 91 21.83 1.90 -1.67
CA GLU A 91 22.00 2.54 -0.36
C GLU A 91 22.85 1.71 0.62
N ASP A 92 23.31 0.52 0.20
CA ASP A 92 24.05 -0.46 1.02
C ASP A 92 23.34 -0.78 2.34
N ARG A 93 22.08 -1.25 2.24
CA ARG A 93 21.25 -1.57 3.40
C ARG A 93 20.64 -2.95 3.34
N ALA A 94 20.50 -3.57 4.51
CA ALA A 94 19.58 -4.68 4.71
C ALA A 94 18.12 -4.24 4.47
N VAL A 95 17.24 -5.22 4.25
CA VAL A 95 15.80 -5.01 4.07
C VAL A 95 15.05 -5.97 4.99
N LEU A 96 14.67 -5.48 6.17
CA LEU A 96 14.30 -6.33 7.31
C LEU A 96 12.95 -5.98 7.93
N HIS A 97 12.00 -5.46 7.16
CA HIS A 97 10.63 -5.24 7.65
C HIS A 97 9.95 -6.52 8.17
N ILE A 98 10.40 -7.69 7.71
CA ILE A 98 10.04 -9.02 8.25
C ILE A 98 10.46 -9.23 9.72
N ALA A 99 11.56 -8.61 10.17
CA ALA A 99 12.05 -8.74 11.55
C ALA A 99 11.12 -8.05 12.55
N LEU A 100 10.42 -6.99 12.12
CA LEU A 100 9.49 -6.19 12.94
C LEU A 100 8.29 -7.00 13.45
N ARG A 101 8.02 -8.15 12.82
CA ARG A 101 6.86 -9.00 13.05
C ARG A 101 7.23 -10.42 13.48
N ASP A 102 8.51 -10.74 13.60
CA ASP A 102 8.99 -11.96 14.25
C ASP A 102 8.95 -11.78 15.77
N LEU A 103 7.77 -12.00 16.37
CA LEU A 103 7.55 -11.79 17.80
C LEU A 103 8.32 -12.74 18.74
N PRO A 104 8.53 -14.04 18.40
CA PRO A 104 9.48 -14.86 19.13
C PRO A 104 10.83 -14.16 19.25
N GLY A 105 11.21 -13.36 18.24
CA GLY A 105 12.36 -12.46 18.21
C GLY A 105 13.67 -13.19 18.45
N ASP A 106 13.72 -14.42 17.95
CA ASP A 106 14.93 -15.21 17.75
C ASP A 106 15.42 -15.03 16.30
N PHE A 107 15.13 -13.87 15.71
CA PHE A 107 15.46 -13.56 14.32
C PHE A 107 16.98 -13.64 14.15
N PRO A 108 17.49 -14.61 13.37
CA PRO A 108 18.90 -15.02 13.45
C PRO A 108 19.81 -14.13 12.57
N VAL A 109 19.63 -12.81 12.67
CA VAL A 109 20.35 -11.80 11.89
C VAL A 109 20.94 -10.77 12.83
N SER A 110 22.24 -10.52 12.67
CA SER A 110 23.01 -9.55 13.45
C SER A 110 23.12 -8.22 12.70
N GLU A 111 21.99 -7.53 12.53
CA GLU A 111 21.93 -6.17 11.97
C GLU A 111 21.64 -5.16 13.11
N PRO A 112 22.30 -3.99 13.15
CA PRO A 112 22.05 -3.00 14.21
C PRO A 112 20.56 -2.67 14.38
N GLY A 113 20.09 -2.75 15.61
CA GLY A 113 18.70 -2.43 15.98
C GLY A 113 17.73 -3.60 15.94
N VAL A 114 18.10 -4.77 15.42
CA VAL A 114 17.24 -5.96 15.46
C VAL A 114 16.94 -6.41 16.89
N ASP A 115 17.92 -6.30 17.79
CA ASP A 115 17.77 -6.59 19.23
C ASP A 115 16.92 -5.54 19.98
N GLU A 116 16.73 -4.36 19.39
CA GLU A 116 15.92 -3.27 19.94
C GLU A 116 14.41 -3.41 19.61
N ILE A 117 14.02 -4.31 18.70
CA ILE A 117 12.62 -4.47 18.25
C ILE A 117 11.67 -4.79 19.41
N LYS A 118 12.02 -5.79 20.23
CA LYS A 118 11.19 -6.20 21.38
C LYS A 118 11.06 -5.09 22.43
N PRO A 119 12.16 -4.47 22.91
CA PRO A 119 12.08 -3.31 23.78
C PRO A 119 11.21 -2.17 23.23
N GLU A 120 11.32 -1.88 21.93
CA GLU A 120 10.55 -0.81 21.30
C GLU A 120 9.05 -1.13 21.21
N LEU A 121 8.69 -2.38 20.87
CA LEU A 121 7.30 -2.83 20.91
C LEU A 121 6.71 -2.75 22.33
N GLU A 122 7.50 -3.10 23.34
CA GLU A 122 7.08 -2.98 24.75
C GLU A 122 6.89 -1.52 25.15
N HIS A 123 7.79 -0.64 24.72
CA HIS A 123 7.64 0.81 24.93
C HIS A 123 6.35 1.35 24.28
N MET A 124 6.04 0.92 23.05
CA MET A 124 4.77 1.25 22.39
C MET A 124 3.57 0.71 23.17
N ARG A 125 3.65 -0.51 23.71
CA ARG A 125 2.61 -1.12 24.54
C ARG A 125 2.33 -0.25 25.77
N GLU A 126 3.35 0.00 26.60
CA GLU A 126 3.23 0.78 27.84
C GLU A 126 2.66 2.18 27.59
N PHE A 127 3.20 2.89 26.60
CA PHE A 127 2.73 4.23 26.25
C PHE A 127 1.28 4.20 25.77
N SER A 128 0.95 3.29 24.85
CA SER A 128 -0.40 3.22 24.28
C SER A 128 -1.44 2.84 25.33
N GLU A 129 -1.11 1.96 26.27
CA GLU A 129 -1.97 1.59 27.40
C GLU A 129 -2.21 2.78 28.31
N SER A 130 -1.16 3.53 28.66
CA SER A 130 -1.28 4.75 29.48
C SER A 130 -2.21 5.79 28.85
N VAL A 131 -2.10 6.01 27.53
CA VAL A 131 -2.99 6.93 26.81
C VAL A 131 -4.42 6.39 26.75
N ARG A 132 -4.59 5.11 26.41
CA ARG A 132 -5.92 4.49 26.22
C ARG A 132 -6.69 4.30 27.52
N SER A 133 -6.00 4.05 28.64
CA SER A 133 -6.59 3.97 29.99
C SER A 133 -6.97 5.36 30.52
N GLY A 134 -6.37 6.41 29.95
CA GLY A 134 -6.51 7.78 30.40
C GLY A 134 -5.60 8.12 31.58
N GLU A 135 -4.64 7.27 31.92
CA GLU A 135 -3.57 7.60 32.89
C GLU A 135 -2.68 8.72 32.37
N TRP A 136 -2.33 8.69 31.08
CA TRP A 136 -1.65 9.80 30.43
C TRP A 136 -2.56 11.02 30.40
N LYS A 137 -2.11 12.09 31.07
CA LYS A 137 -2.86 13.35 31.15
C LYS A 137 -2.19 14.44 30.32
N GLY A 138 -3.02 15.23 29.66
CA GLY A 138 -2.61 16.51 29.11
C GLY A 138 -2.18 17.50 30.20
N TYR A 139 -1.76 18.69 29.77
CA TYR A 139 -1.17 19.69 30.65
C TYR A 139 -2.14 20.21 31.74
N THR A 140 -3.45 20.13 31.51
CA THR A 140 -4.49 20.50 32.49
C THR A 140 -4.98 19.33 33.35
N GLY A 141 -4.39 18.14 33.21
CA GLY A 141 -4.80 16.94 33.95
C GLY A 141 -5.94 16.13 33.31
N LYS A 142 -6.45 16.56 32.14
CA LYS A 142 -7.48 15.83 31.39
C LYS A 142 -6.88 14.64 30.62
N PRO A 143 -7.61 13.54 30.43
CA PRO A 143 -7.16 12.44 29.56
C PRO A 143 -7.17 12.87 28.09
N ILE A 144 -6.32 12.23 27.28
CA ILE A 144 -6.27 12.44 25.83
C ILE A 144 -7.55 11.89 25.18
N GLN A 145 -8.11 12.66 24.26
CA GLN A 145 -9.32 12.31 23.48
C GLN A 145 -9.08 12.34 21.98
N THR A 146 -8.01 13.00 21.54
CA THR A 146 -7.68 13.17 20.13
C THR A 146 -6.20 12.87 19.90
N VAL A 147 -5.89 12.12 18.86
CA VAL A 147 -4.54 11.84 18.37
C VAL A 147 -4.41 12.42 16.96
N VAL A 148 -3.37 13.20 16.72
CA VAL A 148 -3.04 13.75 15.40
C VAL A 148 -1.70 13.20 14.97
N ASN A 149 -1.70 12.27 14.01
CA ASN A 149 -0.49 11.77 13.38
C ASN A 149 -0.04 12.75 12.29
N ILE A 150 1.19 13.25 12.37
CA ILE A 150 1.79 14.18 11.41
C ILE A 150 2.92 13.46 10.69
N GLY A 151 2.72 13.10 9.43
CA GLY A 151 3.66 12.32 8.62
C GLY A 151 3.20 12.27 7.17
N ILE A 152 4.09 11.98 6.21
CA ILE A 152 3.73 11.90 4.78
C ILE A 152 4.29 10.63 4.15
N GLY A 153 3.62 10.11 3.11
CA GLY A 153 4.01 8.89 2.42
C GLY A 153 3.96 7.68 3.36
N GLY A 154 5.11 7.02 3.55
CA GLY A 154 5.21 5.81 4.37
C GLY A 154 4.87 6.02 5.85
N SER A 155 5.07 7.24 6.36
CA SER A 155 4.71 7.65 7.73
C SER A 155 3.21 7.98 7.91
N ASP A 156 2.40 7.81 6.86
CA ASP A 156 0.98 8.20 6.84
C ASP A 156 0.09 7.11 6.26
N LEU A 157 0.36 6.67 5.02
CA LEU A 157 -0.52 5.80 4.26
C LEU A 157 -0.80 4.46 4.95
N GLY A 158 0.23 3.85 5.55
CA GLY A 158 0.08 2.61 6.32
C GLY A 158 -0.82 2.80 7.54
N PRO A 159 -0.48 3.72 8.46
CA PRO A 159 -1.33 4.08 9.60
C PRO A 159 -2.78 4.44 9.24
N VAL A 160 -2.99 5.27 8.22
CA VAL A 160 -4.33 5.64 7.73
C VAL A 160 -5.10 4.40 7.28
N MET A 161 -4.49 3.59 6.41
CA MET A 161 -5.13 2.41 5.85
C MET A 161 -5.51 1.40 6.93
N VAL A 162 -4.62 1.10 7.87
CA VAL A 162 -4.88 0.12 8.93
C VAL A 162 -5.92 0.65 9.93
N CYS A 163 -5.85 1.91 10.32
CA CYS A 163 -6.84 2.50 11.23
C CYS A 163 -8.25 2.55 10.62
N GLU A 164 -8.35 2.74 9.30
CA GLU A 164 -9.63 2.64 8.59
C GLU A 164 -10.10 1.18 8.49
N ALA A 165 -9.23 0.27 8.04
CA ALA A 165 -9.51 -1.15 7.86
C ALA A 165 -9.94 -1.85 9.15
N LEU A 166 -9.35 -1.47 10.28
CA LEU A 166 -9.61 -2.06 11.59
C LEU A 166 -10.46 -1.16 12.50
N LYS A 167 -11.17 -0.18 11.92
CA LYS A 167 -12.02 0.75 12.68
C LYS A 167 -13.06 0.02 13.54
N ALA A 168 -13.50 -1.18 13.17
CA ALA A 168 -14.38 -2.02 14.01
C ALA A 168 -13.79 -2.36 15.39
N TYR A 169 -12.46 -2.47 15.48
CA TYR A 169 -11.69 -2.83 16.67
C TYR A 169 -11.16 -1.62 17.44
N SER A 170 -11.47 -0.40 16.99
CA SER A 170 -10.88 0.81 17.58
C SER A 170 -11.54 1.22 18.89
N LYS A 171 -10.77 1.91 19.73
CA LYS A 171 -11.26 2.66 20.89
C LYS A 171 -12.05 3.88 20.38
N ARG A 172 -13.37 3.75 20.32
CA ARG A 172 -14.28 4.70 19.63
C ARG A 172 -14.29 6.11 20.21
N ASP A 173 -13.94 6.27 21.48
CA ASP A 173 -13.85 7.55 22.19
C ASP A 173 -12.49 8.24 22.02
N LEU A 174 -11.52 7.61 21.35
CA LEU A 174 -10.26 8.23 20.93
C LEU A 174 -10.33 8.58 19.45
N LYS A 175 -10.35 9.88 19.13
CA LYS A 175 -10.41 10.37 17.74
C LYS A 175 -9.02 10.37 17.11
N LEU A 176 -8.91 9.95 15.87
CA LEU A 176 -7.66 9.98 15.12
C LEU A 176 -7.78 10.92 13.92
N HIS A 177 -6.78 11.78 13.74
CA HIS A 177 -6.56 12.59 12.55
C HIS A 177 -5.17 12.28 11.99
N PHE A 178 -5.05 12.34 10.67
CA PHE A 178 -3.81 12.10 9.95
C PHE A 178 -3.52 13.31 9.08
N VAL A 179 -2.44 14.04 9.37
CA VAL A 179 -2.05 15.26 8.66
C VAL A 179 -0.76 14.99 7.91
N SER A 180 -0.86 15.01 6.58
CA SER A 180 0.25 14.67 5.69
C SER A 180 0.64 15.79 4.74
N ASN A 181 -0.32 16.32 4.00
CA ASN A 181 -0.08 17.41 3.05
C ASN A 181 0.47 18.69 3.72
N ILE A 182 1.33 19.42 3.00
CA ILE A 182 1.84 20.75 3.37
C ILE A 182 0.87 21.89 3.01
N ASP A 183 -0.16 21.59 2.21
CA ASP A 183 -1.32 22.46 2.11
C ASP A 183 -1.87 22.73 3.52
N GLY A 184 -1.80 23.99 3.95
CA GLY A 184 -2.20 24.42 5.29
C GLY A 184 -3.64 24.09 5.65
N THR A 185 -4.50 23.82 4.65
CA THR A 185 -5.86 23.31 4.85
C THR A 185 -5.87 22.05 5.71
N HIS A 186 -4.94 21.12 5.49
CA HIS A 186 -4.96 19.83 6.17
C HIS A 186 -4.71 19.97 7.67
N MET A 187 -3.71 20.75 8.04
CA MET A 187 -3.42 21.07 9.44
C MET A 187 -4.55 21.93 10.04
N ALA A 188 -5.04 22.94 9.32
CA ALA A 188 -6.08 23.84 9.83
C ALA A 188 -7.38 23.10 10.19
N GLU A 189 -7.83 22.15 9.36
CA GLU A 189 -9.02 21.34 9.66
C GLU A 189 -8.80 20.39 10.84
N ALA A 190 -7.62 19.76 10.94
CA ALA A 190 -7.29 18.89 12.07
C ALA A 190 -7.24 19.67 13.40
N LEU A 191 -6.65 20.87 13.39
CA LEU A 191 -6.60 21.73 14.58
C LEU A 191 -7.97 22.28 14.97
N ARG A 192 -8.85 22.57 14.00
CA ARG A 192 -10.24 22.99 14.27
C ARG A 192 -11.06 21.89 14.95
N ALA A 193 -10.76 20.63 14.66
CA ALA A 193 -11.37 19.47 15.30
C ALA A 193 -10.71 19.07 16.63
N SER A 194 -9.68 19.79 17.09
CA SER A 194 -8.84 19.44 18.23
C SER A 194 -8.99 20.41 19.42
N ASP A 195 -8.70 19.93 20.63
CA ASP A 195 -8.62 20.73 21.86
C ASP A 195 -7.19 20.63 22.41
N PRO A 196 -6.47 21.75 22.61
CA PRO A 196 -5.08 21.74 23.07
C PRO A 196 -4.90 21.06 24.44
N GLU A 197 -5.95 20.95 25.25
CA GLU A 197 -5.89 20.26 26.55
C GLU A 197 -5.96 18.73 26.44
N THR A 198 -6.48 18.19 25.34
CA THR A 198 -6.79 16.76 25.18
C THR A 198 -6.28 16.14 23.87
N THR A 199 -5.49 16.88 23.10
CA THR A 199 -4.88 16.38 21.84
C THR A 199 -3.43 15.95 22.04
N LEU A 200 -3.11 14.73 21.63
CA LEU A 200 -1.74 14.22 21.48
C LEU A 200 -1.31 14.29 20.01
N PHE A 201 -0.13 14.85 19.75
CA PHE A 201 0.50 14.91 18.44
C PHE A 201 1.61 13.87 18.33
N ILE A 202 1.60 13.11 17.23
CA ILE A 202 2.63 12.14 16.88
C ILE A 202 3.39 12.66 15.67
N ILE A 203 4.67 12.97 15.80
CA ILE A 203 5.50 13.45 14.70
C ILE A 203 6.25 12.27 14.07
N ALA A 204 5.75 11.81 12.92
CA ALA A 204 6.23 10.61 12.24
C ALA A 204 7.16 10.95 11.07
N SER A 205 8.48 10.92 11.30
CA SER A 205 9.48 11.23 10.28
C SER A 205 10.80 10.52 10.54
N LYS A 206 11.21 9.64 9.60
CA LYS A 206 12.49 8.92 9.68
C LYS A 206 13.66 9.86 9.91
N THR A 207 13.82 10.86 9.05
CA THR A 207 14.94 11.79 9.11
C THR A 207 14.72 12.95 10.07
N PHE A 208 13.46 13.20 10.44
CA PHE A 208 13.03 14.41 11.16
C PHE A 208 13.38 15.72 10.43
N THR A 209 13.51 15.66 9.10
CA THR A 209 13.89 16.81 8.25
C THR A 209 12.98 17.01 7.04
N THR A 210 11.99 16.13 6.83
CA THR A 210 10.98 16.27 5.77
C THR A 210 10.25 17.59 5.93
N ILE A 211 10.34 18.46 4.92
CA ILE A 211 9.89 19.85 5.02
C ILE A 211 8.39 19.92 5.32
N GLU A 212 7.58 19.07 4.68
CA GLU A 212 6.14 18.99 4.90
C GLU A 212 5.82 18.63 6.36
N THR A 213 6.42 17.55 6.87
CA THR A 213 6.20 17.07 8.24
C THR A 213 6.65 18.08 9.29
N ILE A 214 7.85 18.66 9.14
CA ILE A 214 8.42 19.58 10.14
C ILE A 214 7.68 20.92 10.14
N THR A 215 7.29 21.46 8.99
CA THR A 215 6.45 22.66 8.95
C THR A 215 5.11 22.42 9.66
N ASN A 216 4.44 21.30 9.36
CA ASN A 216 3.21 20.92 10.06
C ASN A 216 3.43 20.74 11.57
N ALA A 217 4.50 20.07 11.99
CA ALA A 217 4.84 19.88 13.40
C ALA A 217 5.05 21.22 14.12
N VAL A 218 5.78 22.15 13.50
CA VAL A 218 5.98 23.51 14.05
C VAL A 218 4.65 24.25 14.16
N THR A 219 3.78 24.19 13.15
CA THR A 219 2.45 24.80 13.19
C THR A 219 1.59 24.23 14.33
N ALA A 220 1.58 22.91 14.52
CA ALA A 220 0.87 22.25 15.62
C ALA A 220 1.43 22.68 16.99
N ARG A 221 2.77 22.75 17.12
CA ARG A 221 3.45 23.19 18.34
C ARG A 221 3.12 24.65 18.68
N GLU A 222 3.12 25.54 17.70
CA GLU A 222 2.76 26.94 17.88
C GLU A 222 1.30 27.10 18.29
N TRP A 223 0.38 26.38 17.62
CA TRP A 223 -1.04 26.34 18.00
C TRP A 223 -1.22 25.86 19.45
N PHE A 224 -0.52 24.80 19.84
CA PHE A 224 -0.56 24.26 21.19
C PHE A 224 -0.02 25.27 22.22
N LEU A 225 1.15 25.85 21.97
CA LEU A 225 1.78 26.81 22.89
C LEU A 225 1.01 28.13 23.00
N ASN A 226 0.23 28.50 21.98
CA ASN A 226 -0.69 29.63 22.06
C ASN A 226 -1.76 29.42 23.13
N ALA A 227 -2.13 28.18 23.46
CA ALA A 227 -3.05 27.85 24.56
C ALA A 227 -2.30 27.51 25.86
N ALA A 228 -1.32 26.60 25.80
CA ALA A 228 -0.63 26.06 26.97
C ALA A 228 0.36 27.05 27.61
N LYS A 229 0.86 28.03 26.85
CA LYS A 229 1.82 29.09 27.22
C LYS A 229 3.20 28.64 27.72
N ASP A 230 3.33 27.49 28.35
CA ASP A 230 4.58 26.92 28.84
C ASP A 230 5.12 25.83 27.89
N LYS A 231 6.40 25.99 27.51
CA LYS A 231 7.11 25.02 26.67
C LYS A 231 7.30 23.66 27.33
N SER A 232 7.34 23.60 28.67
CA SER A 232 7.46 22.34 29.41
C SER A 232 6.30 21.37 29.11
N HIS A 233 5.15 21.89 28.70
CA HIS A 233 3.96 21.10 28.39
C HIS A 233 4.04 20.35 27.05
N VAL A 234 5.02 20.66 26.18
CA VAL A 234 5.23 19.94 24.92
C VAL A 234 5.46 18.45 25.17
N ALA A 235 6.22 18.09 26.22
CA ALA A 235 6.48 16.70 26.58
C ALA A 235 5.23 15.90 27.01
N LYS A 236 4.07 16.53 27.20
CA LYS A 236 2.80 15.84 27.49
C LYS A 236 1.90 15.66 26.26
N HIS A 237 2.20 16.38 25.19
CA HIS A 237 1.33 16.49 24.00
C HIS A 237 2.04 16.17 22.70
N PHE A 238 3.34 15.91 22.71
CA PHE A 238 4.12 15.58 21.53
C PHE A 238 5.00 14.35 21.79
N VAL A 239 4.92 13.41 20.87
CA VAL A 239 5.82 12.25 20.76
C VAL A 239 6.39 12.20 19.35
N ALA A 240 7.54 11.54 19.18
CA ALA A 240 8.22 11.45 17.88
C ALA A 240 8.47 9.99 17.50
N LEU A 241 8.30 9.69 16.22
CA LEU A 241 8.67 8.41 15.61
C LEU A 241 9.81 8.70 14.64
N SER A 242 11.05 8.43 15.02
CA SER A 242 12.22 8.89 14.27
C SER A 242 13.49 8.10 14.57
N THR A 243 14.52 8.32 13.76
CA THR A 243 15.89 7.85 14.00
C THR A 243 16.82 8.98 14.46
N ASN A 244 16.33 10.23 14.55
CA ASN A 244 17.13 11.44 14.76
C ASN A 244 16.89 12.07 16.15
N GLU A 245 17.49 11.49 17.18
CA GLU A 245 17.34 11.95 18.58
C GLU A 245 17.72 13.43 18.79
N PRO A 246 18.82 13.97 18.22
CA PRO A 246 19.15 15.39 18.37
C PRO A 246 18.05 16.33 17.85
N ALA A 247 17.47 16.05 16.68
CA ALA A 247 16.42 16.91 16.12
C ALA A 247 15.11 16.83 16.91
N VAL A 248 14.77 15.64 17.43
CA VAL A 248 13.59 15.42 18.29
C VAL A 248 13.70 16.20 19.60
N THR A 249 14.86 16.12 20.25
CA THR A 249 15.10 16.81 21.52
C THR A 249 15.20 18.33 21.34
N GLU A 250 15.81 18.82 20.25
CA GLU A 250 15.80 20.25 19.87
C GLU A 250 14.38 20.78 19.62
N PHE A 251 13.48 19.94 19.07
CA PHE A 251 12.07 20.29 18.90
C PHE A 251 11.32 20.45 20.23
N GLY A 252 11.84 19.88 21.33
CA GLY A 252 11.28 19.94 22.68
C GLY A 252 10.52 18.70 23.12
N ILE A 253 10.66 17.59 22.39
CA ILE A 253 10.11 16.28 22.77
C ILE A 253 11.14 15.57 23.67
N SER A 254 10.67 14.98 24.77
CA SER A 254 11.55 14.24 25.67
C SER A 254 12.07 12.96 25.01
N LYS A 255 13.25 12.48 25.44
CA LYS A 255 13.85 11.26 24.88
C LYS A 255 12.96 10.04 25.10
N GLU A 256 12.28 9.99 26.25
CA GLU A 256 11.32 8.96 26.62
C GLU A 256 10.07 8.96 25.73
N ASN A 257 9.78 10.07 25.05
CA ASN A 257 8.66 10.21 24.12
C ASN A 257 9.09 10.00 22.65
N MET A 258 10.31 9.51 22.44
CA MET A 258 10.82 9.15 21.13
C MET A 258 10.73 7.63 20.97
N PHE A 259 10.07 7.21 19.89
CA PHE A 259 9.96 5.83 19.48
C PHE A 259 10.85 5.60 18.27
N LYS A 260 11.74 4.60 18.36
CA LYS A 260 12.77 4.37 17.36
C LYS A 260 12.31 3.41 16.27
N PHE A 261 12.97 3.53 15.14
CA PHE A 261 13.02 2.51 14.11
C PHE A 261 14.34 2.64 13.35
N TRP A 262 14.59 1.75 12.40
CA TRP A 262 15.93 1.58 11.84
C TRP A 262 15.99 1.88 10.33
N ASP A 263 17.20 2.01 9.81
CA ASP A 263 17.43 2.42 8.44
C ASP A 263 17.03 1.35 7.40
N TRP A 264 17.15 0.07 7.76
CA TRP A 264 16.65 -1.09 7.02
C TRP A 264 15.11 -1.19 6.97
N VAL A 265 14.40 -0.32 7.70
CA VAL A 265 12.95 -0.14 7.56
C VAL A 265 12.67 0.89 6.47
N GLY A 266 12.24 0.39 5.30
CA GLY A 266 11.75 1.22 4.21
C GLY A 266 10.44 1.91 4.57
N GLY A 267 10.25 3.18 4.19
CA GLY A 267 9.08 3.97 4.59
C GLY A 267 7.74 3.30 4.23
N ARG A 268 7.62 2.81 3.00
CA ARG A 268 6.43 2.08 2.50
C ARG A 268 6.24 0.67 3.07
N PHE A 269 7.14 0.22 3.96
CA PHE A 269 7.11 -1.04 4.68
C PHE A 269 7.21 -0.82 6.20
N SER A 270 6.88 0.38 6.68
CA SER A 270 7.21 0.80 8.06
C SER A 270 6.07 0.68 9.08
N LEU A 271 4.83 0.43 8.66
CA LEU A 271 3.68 0.41 9.58
C LEU A 271 3.79 -0.62 10.73
N TRP A 272 4.71 -1.58 10.59
CA TRP A 272 5.02 -2.63 11.57
C TRP A 272 5.94 -2.14 12.70
N SER A 273 6.65 -1.03 12.52
CA SER A 273 7.56 -0.45 13.51
C SER A 273 6.85 0.58 14.41
N ALA A 274 7.62 1.42 15.10
CA ALA A 274 7.14 2.61 15.79
C ALA A 274 6.17 3.47 14.97
N ILE A 275 6.29 3.50 13.63
CA ILE A 275 5.32 4.19 12.73
C ILE A 275 3.87 3.72 12.98
N GLY A 276 3.68 2.48 13.40
CA GLY A 276 2.39 1.92 13.79
C GLY A 276 1.82 2.45 15.11
N LEU A 277 2.45 3.38 15.84
CA LEU A 277 1.97 3.82 17.16
C LEU A 277 0.52 4.33 17.14
N SER A 278 0.13 5.06 16.11
CA SER A 278 -1.26 5.51 15.94
C SER A 278 -2.24 4.35 15.73
N ILE A 279 -1.79 3.26 15.10
CA ILE A 279 -2.54 2.00 14.99
C ILE A 279 -2.72 1.41 16.39
N VAL A 280 -1.64 1.26 17.16
CA VAL A 280 -1.70 0.73 18.54
C VAL A 280 -2.63 1.55 19.43
N LEU A 281 -2.57 2.89 19.34
CA LEU A 281 -3.48 3.78 20.06
C LEU A 281 -4.94 3.57 19.64
N SER A 282 -5.21 3.30 18.37
CA SER A 282 -6.54 3.02 17.84
C SER A 282 -7.07 1.66 18.33
N ILE A 283 -6.41 0.56 18.01
CA ILE A 283 -6.94 -0.81 18.18
C ILE A 283 -6.45 -1.52 19.45
N GLY A 284 -5.46 -0.96 20.16
CA GLY A 284 -4.81 -1.58 21.30
C GLY A 284 -3.67 -2.51 20.90
N PHE A 285 -2.74 -2.74 21.82
CA PHE A 285 -1.53 -3.52 21.55
C PHE A 285 -1.82 -4.98 21.22
N ASP A 286 -2.77 -5.63 21.89
CA ASP A 286 -3.11 -7.03 21.59
C ASP A 286 -3.58 -7.22 20.14
N ASN A 287 -4.41 -6.31 19.62
CA ASN A 287 -4.84 -6.34 18.23
C ASN A 287 -3.68 -6.03 17.26
N PHE A 288 -2.78 -5.12 17.63
CA PHE A 288 -1.57 -4.86 16.85
C PHE A 288 -0.65 -6.09 16.82
N LYS A 289 -0.48 -6.78 17.94
CA LYS A 289 0.26 -8.03 18.06
C LYS A 289 -0.35 -9.12 17.17
N GLU A 290 -1.68 -9.25 17.14
CA GLU A 290 -2.35 -10.17 16.22
C GLU A 290 -2.10 -9.80 14.76
N MET A 291 -2.08 -8.52 14.42
CA MET A 291 -1.69 -8.06 13.08
C MET A 291 -0.25 -8.48 12.72
N LEU A 292 0.71 -8.33 13.64
CA LEU A 292 2.08 -8.80 13.46
C LEU A 292 2.15 -10.33 13.28
N ASN A 293 1.39 -11.09 14.07
CA ASN A 293 1.31 -12.55 13.96
C ASN A 293 0.82 -13.01 12.58
N GLY A 294 -0.22 -12.37 12.05
CA GLY A 294 -0.74 -12.71 10.72
C GLY A 294 0.24 -12.35 9.61
N ALA A 295 0.90 -11.20 9.74
CA ALA A 295 1.94 -10.76 8.84
C ALA A 295 3.14 -11.74 8.82
N HIS A 296 3.61 -12.18 9.99
CA HIS A 296 4.69 -13.16 10.12
C HIS A 296 4.29 -14.54 9.57
N ALA A 297 3.05 -14.98 9.76
CA ALA A 297 2.58 -16.24 9.18
C ALA A 297 2.66 -16.22 7.65
N MET A 298 2.35 -15.09 7.02
CA MET A 298 2.51 -14.92 5.57
C MET A 298 3.99 -14.82 5.14
N ASP A 299 4.88 -14.27 5.98
CA ASP A 299 6.33 -14.35 5.72
C ASP A 299 6.82 -15.80 5.68
N LEU A 300 6.39 -16.61 6.64
CA LEU A 300 6.75 -18.03 6.71
C LEU A 300 6.19 -18.81 5.52
N HIS A 301 4.96 -18.50 5.09
CA HIS A 301 4.40 -19.04 3.85
C HIS A 301 5.24 -18.66 2.64
N TYR A 302 5.61 -17.38 2.50
CA TYR A 302 6.46 -16.93 1.38
C TYR A 302 7.83 -17.63 1.37
N LYS A 303 8.42 -17.83 2.55
CA LYS A 303 9.73 -18.48 2.73
C LYS A 303 9.70 -19.98 2.49
N ASN A 304 8.71 -20.68 3.02
CA ASN A 304 8.76 -22.15 3.14
C ASN A 304 7.90 -22.89 2.09
N THR A 305 6.97 -22.20 1.42
CA THR A 305 6.06 -22.84 0.45
C THR A 305 6.69 -22.91 -0.95
N PRO A 306 6.65 -24.08 -1.63
CA PRO A 306 7.08 -24.19 -3.03
C PRO A 306 6.41 -23.16 -3.94
N LEU A 307 7.15 -22.63 -4.91
CA LEU A 307 6.72 -21.50 -5.74
C LEU A 307 5.35 -21.72 -6.41
N GLU A 308 5.07 -22.95 -6.86
CA GLU A 308 3.81 -23.34 -7.50
C GLU A 308 2.57 -23.31 -6.59
N LYS A 309 2.75 -23.22 -5.26
CA LYS A 309 1.67 -23.10 -4.26
C LYS A 309 1.75 -21.80 -3.47
N ASN A 310 2.74 -20.97 -3.75
CA ASN A 310 3.08 -19.79 -2.96
C ASN A 310 2.26 -18.57 -3.44
N LEU A 311 1.27 -18.17 -2.64
CA LEU A 311 0.30 -17.11 -2.96
C LEU A 311 0.97 -15.80 -3.45
N PRO A 312 1.92 -15.19 -2.71
CA PRO A 312 2.63 -14.00 -3.19
C PRO A 312 3.34 -14.21 -4.53
N VAL A 313 3.96 -15.37 -4.73
CA VAL A 313 4.68 -15.69 -5.97
C VAL A 313 3.71 -15.79 -7.14
N ILE A 314 2.59 -16.51 -6.98
CA ILE A 314 1.55 -16.67 -8.00
C ILE A 314 1.01 -15.29 -8.42
N LEU A 315 0.66 -14.42 -7.46
CA LEU A 315 0.24 -13.05 -7.77
C LEU A 315 1.33 -12.26 -8.50
N GLY A 316 2.59 -12.41 -8.08
CA GLY A 316 3.74 -11.74 -8.69
C GLY A 316 3.92 -12.13 -10.15
N ILE A 317 3.96 -13.43 -10.45
CA ILE A 317 4.16 -13.95 -11.81
C ILE A 317 2.98 -13.65 -12.73
N LEU A 318 1.74 -13.62 -12.22
CA LEU A 318 0.57 -13.19 -12.99
C LEU A 318 0.66 -11.71 -13.35
N GLY A 319 1.14 -10.86 -12.42
CA GLY A 319 1.41 -9.46 -12.73
C GLY A 319 2.49 -9.29 -13.80
N VAL A 320 3.58 -10.08 -13.74
CA VAL A 320 4.61 -10.13 -14.80
C VAL A 320 4.00 -10.60 -16.13
N TRP A 321 3.15 -11.63 -16.11
CA TRP A 321 2.47 -12.14 -17.30
C TRP A 321 1.73 -11.03 -18.04
N TYR A 322 0.88 -10.28 -17.34
CA TYR A 322 0.09 -9.23 -17.98
C TYR A 322 0.89 -7.99 -18.34
N ASN A 323 1.79 -7.57 -17.46
CA ASN A 323 2.59 -6.36 -17.68
C ASN A 323 3.57 -6.54 -18.84
N ASN A 324 4.28 -7.67 -18.89
CA ASN A 324 5.37 -7.88 -19.83
C ASN A 324 4.95 -8.55 -21.14
N PHE A 325 3.89 -9.38 -21.13
CA PHE A 325 3.50 -10.16 -22.30
C PHE A 325 2.12 -9.75 -22.89
N HIS A 326 1.28 -9.07 -22.11
CA HIS A 326 0.00 -8.52 -22.59
C HIS A 326 -0.07 -6.99 -22.62
N ASN A 327 1.03 -6.28 -22.31
CA ASN A 327 1.10 -4.81 -22.27
C ASN A 327 0.03 -4.16 -21.38
N ALA A 328 -0.40 -4.83 -20.31
CA ALA A 328 -1.31 -4.26 -19.33
C ALA A 328 -0.54 -3.32 -18.38
N SER A 329 -0.53 -2.02 -18.68
CA SER A 329 0.23 -1.02 -17.92
C SER A 329 -0.39 -0.63 -16.57
N THR A 330 -1.53 -1.20 -16.20
CA THR A 330 -2.27 -0.86 -14.97
C THR A 330 -2.80 -2.10 -14.29
N HIS A 331 -2.89 -2.09 -12.96
CA HIS A 331 -3.46 -3.18 -12.17
C HIS A 331 -4.43 -2.61 -11.14
N ALA A 332 -5.68 -3.08 -11.13
CA ALA A 332 -6.72 -2.55 -10.26
C ALA A 332 -6.88 -3.36 -8.97
N LEU A 333 -6.95 -2.70 -7.81
CA LEU A 333 -7.25 -3.30 -6.51
C LEU A 333 -8.66 -2.92 -6.07
N LEU A 334 -9.56 -3.90 -6.00
CA LEU A 334 -11.00 -3.67 -5.88
C LEU A 334 -11.56 -4.41 -4.65
N PRO A 335 -11.32 -3.89 -3.43
CA PRO A 335 -11.85 -4.51 -2.21
C PRO A 335 -13.35 -4.30 -2.08
N TYR A 336 -14.12 -5.36 -1.99
CA TYR A 336 -15.56 -5.38 -1.64
C TYR A 336 -15.70 -5.35 -0.12
N ASP A 337 -15.09 -4.33 0.48
CA ASP A 337 -15.16 -3.97 1.88
C ASP A 337 -14.91 -2.45 2.00
N GLN A 338 -15.77 -1.76 2.75
CA GLN A 338 -15.70 -0.29 2.87
C GLN A 338 -14.60 0.16 3.85
N TYR A 339 -14.26 -0.65 4.85
CA TYR A 339 -13.13 -0.35 5.74
C TYR A 339 -11.80 -0.45 4.98
N LEU A 340 -11.71 -1.28 3.94
CA LEU A 340 -10.57 -1.36 3.02
C LEU A 340 -10.49 -0.24 1.96
N CYS A 341 -11.24 0.85 2.10
CA CYS A 341 -11.26 1.93 1.10
C CYS A 341 -9.92 2.65 0.86
N LYS A 342 -8.94 2.45 1.76
CA LYS A 342 -7.57 2.97 1.66
C LYS A 342 -6.52 1.93 1.26
N PHE A 343 -6.95 0.69 0.98
CA PHE A 343 -6.05 -0.39 0.60
C PHE A 343 -5.34 -0.11 -0.73
N ALA A 344 -6.07 0.38 -1.73
CA ALA A 344 -5.48 0.76 -3.02
C ALA A 344 -4.52 1.97 -2.88
N ASP A 345 -4.87 2.96 -2.06
CA ASP A 345 -4.02 4.14 -1.81
C ASP A 345 -2.68 3.74 -1.15
N TYR A 346 -2.71 2.78 -0.21
CA TYR A 346 -1.50 2.24 0.41
C TYR A 346 -0.60 1.52 -0.61
N PHE A 347 -1.19 0.64 -1.43
CA PHE A 347 -0.41 -0.12 -2.42
C PHE A 347 -0.05 0.66 -3.68
N GLN A 348 -0.64 1.84 -3.92
CA GLN A 348 -0.07 2.80 -4.87
C GLN A 348 1.36 3.15 -4.47
N GLN A 349 1.62 3.49 -3.21
CA GLN A 349 2.98 3.71 -2.75
C GLN A 349 3.77 2.40 -2.73
N GLY A 350 3.20 1.35 -2.10
CA GLY A 350 3.87 0.06 -1.90
C GLY A 350 4.43 -0.53 -3.19
N ASP A 351 3.64 -0.59 -4.25
CA ASP A 351 4.02 -1.19 -5.53
C ASP A 351 4.78 -0.18 -6.42
N MET A 352 4.20 1.00 -6.66
CA MET A 352 4.73 1.93 -7.67
C MET A 352 6.05 2.58 -7.24
N GLU A 353 6.21 2.95 -5.96
CA GLU A 353 7.47 3.51 -5.46
C GLU A 353 8.57 2.43 -5.36
N SER A 354 8.19 1.16 -5.15
CA SER A 354 9.12 0.03 -5.16
C SER A 354 9.59 -0.30 -6.56
N ASN A 355 8.64 -0.58 -7.46
CA ASN A 355 8.92 -1.25 -8.73
C ASN A 355 8.83 -0.33 -9.95
N GLY A 356 8.44 0.94 -9.79
CA GLY A 356 8.49 1.97 -10.84
C GLY A 356 9.91 2.41 -11.17
N LYS A 357 10.73 1.47 -11.65
CA LYS A 357 12.17 1.60 -11.89
C LYS A 357 12.48 1.30 -13.34
N PHE A 358 13.57 1.89 -13.83
CA PHE A 358 14.04 1.65 -15.20
C PHE A 358 15.49 1.16 -15.25
N VAL A 359 16.14 0.97 -14.10
CA VAL A 359 17.53 0.53 -14.00
C VAL A 359 17.59 -0.75 -13.17
N THR A 360 18.34 -1.74 -13.67
CA THR A 360 18.59 -3.02 -13.00
C THR A 360 19.54 -2.84 -11.82
N LYS A 361 19.66 -3.87 -10.97
CA LYS A 361 20.64 -3.88 -9.86
C LYS A 361 22.09 -3.75 -10.34
N ALA A 362 22.37 -4.15 -11.58
CA ALA A 362 23.69 -4.01 -12.21
C ALA A 362 23.97 -2.60 -12.76
N GLY A 363 23.01 -1.67 -12.70
CA GLY A 363 23.16 -0.30 -13.22
C GLY A 363 22.78 -0.14 -14.69
N GLU A 364 22.30 -1.21 -15.35
CA GLU A 364 21.90 -1.18 -16.76
C GLU A 364 20.42 -0.79 -16.92
N PRO A 365 20.06 0.05 -17.92
CA PRO A 365 18.66 0.31 -18.26
C PRO A 365 17.91 -0.96 -18.66
N VAL A 366 16.65 -1.08 -18.23
CA VAL A 366 15.76 -2.18 -18.64
C VAL A 366 15.25 -1.97 -20.07
N SER A 367 14.98 -3.08 -20.76
CA SER A 367 14.34 -3.11 -22.10
C SER A 367 12.95 -3.76 -22.07
N TYR A 368 12.33 -3.78 -20.90
CA TYR A 368 11.02 -4.36 -20.62
C TYR A 368 10.27 -3.48 -19.62
N GLN A 369 8.95 -3.66 -19.53
CA GLN A 369 8.12 -2.94 -18.55
C GLN A 369 8.41 -3.42 -17.11
N THR A 370 8.29 -2.51 -16.14
CA THR A 370 8.45 -2.78 -14.70
C THR A 370 7.14 -2.51 -13.96
N GLY A 371 7.13 -1.92 -12.76
CA GLY A 371 5.93 -1.75 -11.93
C GLY A 371 4.74 -1.12 -12.67
N PRO A 372 3.52 -1.66 -12.57
CA PRO A 372 2.33 -1.12 -13.21
C PRO A 372 1.79 0.11 -12.45
N ILE A 373 0.87 0.84 -13.09
CA ILE A 373 0.08 1.84 -12.37
C ILE A 373 -0.97 1.13 -11.52
N ILE A 374 -0.87 1.26 -10.20
CA ILE A 374 -1.88 0.76 -9.26
C ILE A 374 -2.98 1.79 -9.07
N TRP A 375 -4.23 1.34 -9.04
CA TRP A 375 -5.38 2.18 -8.77
C TRP A 375 -6.56 1.33 -8.27
N GLY A 376 -7.61 1.96 -7.77
CA GLY A 376 -8.80 1.24 -7.35
C GLY A 376 -9.68 1.99 -6.37
N GLN A 377 -10.81 1.39 -6.04
CA GLN A 377 -11.77 1.90 -5.06
C GLN A 377 -12.57 0.71 -4.51
N SER A 378 -13.15 0.87 -3.32
CA SER A 378 -14.04 -0.15 -2.77
C SER A 378 -15.21 -0.47 -3.71
N GLY A 379 -15.52 -1.77 -3.82
CA GLY A 379 -16.77 -2.25 -4.39
C GLY A 379 -17.93 -1.99 -3.43
N THR A 380 -19.13 -1.67 -3.89
CA THR A 380 -19.58 -1.60 -5.30
C THR A 380 -19.38 -0.22 -5.95
N ASN A 381 -18.86 0.77 -5.24
CA ASN A 381 -18.75 2.16 -5.72
C ASN A 381 -18.01 2.26 -7.07
N GLY A 382 -16.92 1.51 -7.24
CA GLY A 382 -16.17 1.47 -8.50
C GLY A 382 -17.01 1.04 -9.71
N GLN A 383 -18.03 0.19 -9.51
CA GLN A 383 -18.97 -0.24 -10.56
C GLN A 383 -19.71 0.93 -11.19
N HIS A 384 -20.03 1.94 -10.37
CA HIS A 384 -20.75 3.14 -10.75
C HIS A 384 -19.82 4.32 -11.11
N ALA A 385 -18.52 4.06 -11.27
CA ALA A 385 -17.54 5.08 -11.61
C ALA A 385 -16.77 4.71 -12.89
N PHE A 386 -16.03 3.60 -12.88
CA PHE A 386 -15.04 3.29 -13.92
C PHE A 386 -15.12 1.87 -14.50
N TYR A 387 -15.99 1.00 -13.98
CA TYR A 387 -16.12 -0.36 -14.52
C TYR A 387 -16.63 -0.37 -15.97
N GLN A 388 -17.31 0.68 -16.42
CA GLN A 388 -17.60 0.89 -17.85
C GLN A 388 -16.34 0.77 -18.72
N LEU A 389 -15.25 1.43 -18.30
CA LEU A 389 -13.96 1.36 -18.99
C LEU A 389 -13.34 -0.03 -18.85
N ILE A 390 -13.43 -0.64 -17.67
CA ILE A 390 -12.89 -1.99 -17.45
C ILE A 390 -13.60 -3.01 -18.35
N HIS A 391 -14.91 -2.92 -18.54
CA HIS A 391 -15.71 -3.87 -19.33
C HIS A 391 -15.68 -3.63 -20.84
N GLN A 392 -15.79 -2.38 -21.29
CA GLN A 392 -15.98 -2.04 -22.70
C GLN A 392 -14.94 -1.06 -23.25
N GLY A 393 -14.00 -0.61 -22.41
CA GLY A 393 -12.86 0.19 -22.87
C GLY A 393 -11.85 -0.61 -23.67
N THR A 394 -10.91 0.11 -24.27
CA THR A 394 -9.85 -0.45 -25.13
C THR A 394 -8.59 -0.85 -24.36
N LYS A 395 -8.64 -0.81 -23.02
CA LYS A 395 -7.53 -1.19 -22.14
C LYS A 395 -7.78 -2.57 -21.56
N LEU A 396 -6.73 -3.38 -21.46
CA LEU A 396 -6.71 -4.59 -20.65
C LEU A 396 -6.29 -4.18 -19.23
N VAL A 397 -7.14 -4.47 -18.25
CA VAL A 397 -6.92 -4.12 -16.85
C VAL A 397 -7.09 -5.38 -16.00
N PRO A 398 -6.00 -6.07 -15.64
CA PRO A 398 -6.03 -7.09 -14.59
C PRO A 398 -6.54 -6.49 -13.28
N CYS A 399 -7.44 -7.22 -12.61
CA CYS A 399 -8.09 -6.77 -11.39
C CYS A 399 -7.97 -7.81 -10.28
N ASP A 400 -7.59 -7.38 -9.08
CA ASP A 400 -7.73 -8.18 -7.86
C ASP A 400 -9.01 -7.76 -7.14
N PHE A 401 -9.99 -8.66 -7.11
CA PHE A 401 -11.20 -8.53 -6.31
C PHE A 401 -10.93 -9.14 -4.93
N ILE A 402 -11.23 -8.42 -3.86
CA ILE A 402 -10.97 -8.89 -2.49
C ILE A 402 -12.26 -8.79 -1.67
N ALA A 403 -12.69 -9.83 -0.97
CA ALA A 403 -13.85 -9.74 -0.08
C ALA A 403 -13.72 -10.61 1.17
N PRO A 404 -14.24 -10.17 2.33
CA PRO A 404 -14.49 -11.06 3.45
C PRO A 404 -15.76 -11.90 3.22
N ILE A 405 -15.77 -13.13 3.72
CA ILE A 405 -16.94 -14.01 3.77
C ILE A 405 -17.92 -13.54 4.85
N GLU A 406 -17.40 -12.99 5.96
CA GLU A 406 -18.17 -12.45 7.07
C GLU A 406 -18.01 -10.93 7.18
N SER A 407 -19.14 -10.23 7.19
CA SER A 407 -19.17 -8.81 7.51
C SER A 407 -18.89 -8.54 8.99
N LEU A 408 -18.12 -7.48 9.26
CA LEU A 408 -18.00 -6.90 10.61
C LEU A 408 -19.28 -6.20 11.09
N ASN A 409 -20.21 -5.91 10.18
CA ASN A 409 -21.51 -5.28 10.44
C ASN A 409 -22.62 -6.10 9.76
N PRO A 410 -23.16 -7.16 10.39
CA PRO A 410 -24.19 -8.02 9.81
C PRO A 410 -25.56 -7.35 9.82
N LEU A 411 -25.76 -6.38 8.91
CA LEU A 411 -26.99 -5.61 8.78
C LEU A 411 -27.87 -6.17 7.66
N GLY A 412 -28.93 -6.91 8.02
CA GLY A 412 -29.89 -7.46 7.05
C GLY A 412 -29.21 -8.22 5.90
N GLU A 413 -29.65 -7.96 4.68
CA GLU A 413 -29.16 -8.62 3.45
C GLU A 413 -27.97 -7.89 2.81
N HIS A 414 -27.41 -6.85 3.46
CA HIS A 414 -26.40 -5.98 2.84
C HIS A 414 -25.16 -6.76 2.37
N HIS A 415 -24.69 -7.73 3.17
CA HIS A 415 -23.46 -8.47 2.85
C HIS A 415 -23.68 -9.45 1.70
N ASP A 416 -24.83 -10.13 1.65
CA ASP A 416 -25.16 -11.03 0.55
C ASP A 416 -25.34 -10.26 -0.77
N ILE A 417 -25.96 -9.08 -0.73
CA ILE A 417 -26.06 -8.19 -1.90
C ILE A 417 -24.66 -7.74 -2.34
N LEU A 418 -23.77 -7.38 -1.40
CA LEU A 418 -22.38 -7.02 -1.71
C LEU A 418 -21.62 -8.20 -2.35
N LEU A 419 -21.74 -9.41 -1.80
CA LEU A 419 -21.06 -10.59 -2.31
C LEU A 419 -21.62 -11.06 -3.66
N SER A 420 -22.94 -10.91 -3.89
CA SER A 420 -23.51 -11.19 -5.22
C SER A 420 -22.82 -10.37 -6.32
N ASN A 421 -22.45 -9.13 -6.01
CA ASN A 421 -21.72 -8.24 -6.89
C ASN A 421 -20.23 -8.62 -7.01
N PHE A 422 -19.60 -9.03 -5.91
CA PHE A 422 -18.22 -9.55 -5.91
C PHE A 422 -18.09 -10.79 -6.81
N PHE A 423 -19.10 -11.68 -6.83
CA PHE A 423 -19.09 -12.86 -7.70
C PHE A 423 -19.43 -12.52 -9.16
N ALA A 424 -20.45 -11.68 -9.37
CA ALA A 424 -20.95 -11.36 -10.72
C ALA A 424 -19.94 -10.57 -11.57
N GLN A 425 -19.12 -9.71 -10.97
CA GLN A 425 -18.22 -8.83 -11.75
C GLN A 425 -17.05 -9.59 -12.40
N PRO A 426 -16.28 -10.44 -11.68
CA PRO A 426 -15.29 -11.34 -12.29
C PRO A 426 -15.91 -12.29 -13.33
N GLU A 427 -17.12 -12.80 -13.09
CA GLU A 427 -17.85 -13.63 -14.06
C GLU A 427 -18.15 -12.86 -15.36
N ALA A 428 -18.70 -11.65 -15.25
CA ALA A 428 -19.01 -10.80 -16.38
C ALA A 428 -17.75 -10.39 -17.16
N LEU A 429 -16.65 -10.09 -16.47
CA LEU A 429 -15.36 -9.76 -17.08
C LEU A 429 -14.77 -10.95 -17.85
N ALA A 430 -14.87 -12.15 -17.29
CA ALA A 430 -14.35 -13.35 -17.92
C ALA A 430 -15.16 -13.78 -19.16
N PHE A 431 -16.50 -13.77 -19.06
CA PHE A 431 -17.35 -14.45 -20.05
C PHE A 431 -18.08 -13.51 -21.01
N GLY A 432 -18.25 -12.24 -20.63
CA GLY A 432 -18.91 -11.24 -21.47
C GLY A 432 -20.33 -11.62 -21.87
N LYS A 433 -20.79 -11.04 -22.98
CA LYS A 433 -22.12 -11.25 -23.56
C LYS A 433 -22.02 -11.09 -25.07
N SER A 434 -22.33 -12.15 -25.80
CA SER A 434 -22.19 -12.18 -27.26
C SER A 434 -23.25 -11.32 -27.95
N GLU A 435 -22.99 -10.92 -29.19
CA GLU A 435 -23.97 -10.20 -30.01
C GLU A 435 -25.25 -11.00 -30.23
N GLU A 436 -25.15 -12.33 -30.34
CA GLU A 436 -26.31 -13.21 -30.45
C GLU A 436 -27.18 -13.15 -29.18
N ASP A 437 -26.56 -13.18 -28.01
CA ASP A 437 -27.26 -13.07 -26.73
C ASP A 437 -27.93 -11.69 -26.60
N VAL A 438 -27.24 -10.63 -26.97
CA VAL A 438 -27.80 -9.27 -26.99
C VAL A 438 -28.95 -9.15 -27.99
N ALA A 439 -28.84 -9.73 -29.18
CA ALA A 439 -29.90 -9.70 -30.19
C ALA A 439 -31.16 -10.42 -29.68
N LYS A 440 -31.00 -11.57 -29.00
CA LYS A 440 -32.10 -12.28 -28.34
C LYS A 440 -32.75 -11.42 -27.26
N GLU A 441 -31.97 -10.76 -26.41
CA GLU A 441 -32.49 -9.86 -25.36
C GLU A 441 -33.19 -8.61 -25.91
N LEU A 442 -32.70 -8.05 -27.02
CA LEU A 442 -33.27 -6.84 -27.64
C LEU A 442 -34.52 -7.13 -28.49
N GLY A 443 -34.68 -8.36 -28.97
CA GLY A 443 -35.77 -8.74 -29.87
C GLY A 443 -35.85 -7.81 -31.08
N PRO A 444 -37.02 -7.21 -31.39
CA PRO A 444 -37.16 -6.30 -32.53
C PRO A 444 -36.21 -5.08 -32.50
N LYS A 445 -35.76 -4.64 -31.31
CA LYS A 445 -34.83 -3.51 -31.18
C LYS A 445 -33.41 -3.83 -31.65
N ALA A 446 -33.09 -5.10 -31.89
CA ALA A 446 -31.81 -5.53 -32.46
C ALA A 446 -31.60 -5.01 -33.89
N SER A 447 -32.66 -4.55 -34.57
CA SER A 447 -32.56 -3.91 -35.90
C SER A 447 -31.77 -2.60 -35.89
N ASN A 448 -31.55 -1.98 -34.71
CA ASN A 448 -30.65 -0.85 -34.54
C ASN A 448 -29.22 -1.35 -34.25
N PRO A 449 -28.28 -1.27 -35.21
CA PRO A 449 -26.95 -1.83 -35.05
C PRO A 449 -26.14 -1.14 -33.95
N SER A 450 -26.31 0.18 -33.77
CA SER A 450 -25.62 0.93 -32.72
C SER A 450 -26.06 0.45 -31.34
N LEU A 451 -27.36 0.25 -31.14
CA LEU A 451 -27.89 -0.28 -29.88
C LEU A 451 -27.40 -1.71 -29.62
N LEU A 452 -27.47 -2.57 -30.63
CA LEU A 452 -26.99 -3.96 -30.55
C LEU A 452 -25.50 -4.00 -30.16
N LYS A 453 -24.63 -3.33 -30.92
CA LYS A 453 -23.17 -3.36 -30.70
C LYS A 453 -22.77 -2.71 -29.37
N SER A 454 -23.47 -1.67 -28.93
CA SER A 454 -23.18 -0.99 -27.65
C SER A 454 -23.43 -1.85 -26.41
N LYS A 455 -24.23 -2.91 -26.53
CA LYS A 455 -24.57 -3.83 -25.43
C LYS A 455 -23.75 -5.13 -25.43
N VAL A 456 -22.83 -5.29 -26.39
CA VAL A 456 -21.91 -6.43 -26.43
C VAL A 456 -20.82 -6.25 -25.38
N PHE A 457 -20.47 -7.34 -24.70
CA PHE A 457 -19.34 -7.40 -23.77
C PHE A 457 -18.38 -8.46 -24.31
N THR A 458 -17.16 -8.06 -24.66
CA THR A 458 -16.20 -8.97 -25.30
C THR A 458 -15.70 -10.08 -24.37
N GLY A 459 -15.85 -9.91 -23.05
CA GLY A 459 -15.31 -10.84 -22.06
C GLY A 459 -13.79 -10.94 -22.16
N ASN A 460 -13.26 -12.08 -21.71
CA ASN A 460 -11.83 -12.43 -21.72
C ASN A 460 -10.93 -11.42 -20.98
N ARG A 461 -11.46 -10.79 -19.93
CA ARG A 461 -10.75 -9.82 -19.10
C ARG A 461 -10.34 -10.48 -17.77
N PRO A 462 -9.05 -10.46 -17.41
CA PRO A 462 -8.53 -11.30 -16.35
C PRO A 462 -8.78 -10.73 -14.96
N THR A 463 -9.06 -11.62 -14.01
CA THR A 463 -9.29 -11.25 -12.61
C THR A 463 -8.73 -12.30 -11.66
N ASN A 464 -8.20 -11.86 -10.52
CA ASN A 464 -8.05 -12.69 -9.33
C ASN A 464 -9.20 -12.42 -8.37
N SER A 465 -9.71 -13.45 -7.72
CA SER A 465 -10.67 -13.34 -6.62
C SER A 465 -10.03 -13.83 -5.33
N ILE A 466 -9.93 -12.95 -4.36
CA ILE A 466 -9.30 -13.19 -3.05
C ILE A 466 -10.41 -13.17 -2.01
N LEU A 467 -10.67 -14.32 -1.39
CA LEU A 467 -11.64 -14.44 -0.30
C LEU A 467 -10.90 -14.67 1.01
N VAL A 468 -11.34 -13.97 2.05
CA VAL A 468 -10.86 -14.17 3.42
C VAL A 468 -12.04 -14.42 4.35
N GLN A 469 -11.87 -15.13 5.45
CA GLN A 469 -13.00 -15.40 6.34
C GLN A 469 -13.63 -14.10 6.88
N ARG A 470 -12.80 -13.20 7.42
CA ARG A 470 -13.22 -11.94 8.04
C ARG A 470 -12.04 -10.98 8.10
N ILE A 471 -12.27 -9.66 8.01
CA ILE A 471 -11.20 -8.67 8.21
C ILE A 471 -10.90 -8.53 9.70
N THR A 472 -10.05 -9.39 10.24
CA THR A 472 -9.47 -9.27 11.58
C THR A 472 -8.10 -8.58 11.52
N PRO A 473 -7.53 -8.10 12.64
CA PRO A 473 -6.16 -7.59 12.65
C PRO A 473 -5.16 -8.59 12.06
N LYS A 474 -5.26 -9.87 12.45
CA LYS A 474 -4.42 -10.95 11.94
C LYS A 474 -4.60 -11.17 10.44
N THR A 475 -5.84 -11.23 9.96
CA THR A 475 -6.14 -11.39 8.53
C THR A 475 -5.60 -10.22 7.72
N LEU A 476 -5.79 -8.98 8.20
CA LEU A 476 -5.26 -7.79 7.52
C LEU A 476 -3.73 -7.82 7.46
N GLY A 477 -3.07 -8.20 8.56
CA GLY A 477 -1.61 -8.39 8.59
C GLY A 477 -1.13 -9.34 7.49
N ALA A 478 -1.74 -10.52 7.39
CA ALA A 478 -1.44 -11.50 6.35
C ALA A 478 -1.71 -10.96 4.93
N MET A 479 -2.80 -10.21 4.73
CA MET A 479 -3.15 -9.61 3.43
C MET A 479 -2.16 -8.52 3.01
N ILE A 480 -1.67 -7.69 3.93
CA ILE A 480 -0.68 -6.66 3.58
C ILE A 480 0.61 -7.35 3.13
N VAL A 481 1.09 -8.34 3.89
CA VAL A 481 2.33 -9.07 3.58
C VAL A 481 2.21 -9.91 2.31
N LEU A 482 1.02 -10.42 1.99
CA LEU A 482 0.75 -11.06 0.70
C LEU A 482 1.17 -10.16 -0.47
N TYR A 483 0.83 -8.86 -0.39
CA TYR A 483 1.21 -7.90 -1.41
C TYR A 483 2.64 -7.38 -1.28
N GLU A 484 3.20 -7.23 -0.07
CA GLU A 484 4.63 -6.90 0.09
C GLU A 484 5.51 -7.94 -0.61
N HIS A 485 5.23 -9.23 -0.45
CA HIS A 485 5.99 -10.31 -1.10
C HIS A 485 5.64 -10.50 -2.57
N LYS A 486 4.42 -10.14 -3.00
CA LYS A 486 4.10 -10.01 -4.44
C LYS A 486 5.04 -8.98 -5.09
N ILE A 487 5.15 -7.79 -4.48
CA ILE A 487 5.99 -6.69 -4.96
C ILE A 487 7.47 -7.11 -5.00
N ALA A 488 7.95 -7.75 -3.93
CA ALA A 488 9.32 -8.29 -3.87
C ALA A 488 9.58 -9.31 -4.98
N THR A 489 8.67 -10.26 -5.20
CA THR A 489 8.78 -11.28 -6.26
C THR A 489 8.91 -10.64 -7.64
N GLN A 490 8.09 -9.64 -7.94
CA GLN A 490 8.15 -8.93 -9.23
C GLN A 490 9.48 -8.18 -9.39
N GLY A 491 9.92 -7.45 -8.36
CA GLY A 491 11.20 -6.76 -8.35
C GLY A 491 12.39 -7.70 -8.56
N PHE A 492 12.34 -8.88 -7.94
CA PHE A 492 13.35 -9.92 -8.12
C PHE A 492 13.40 -10.47 -9.54
N ILE A 493 12.23 -10.67 -10.18
CA ILE A 493 12.13 -11.12 -11.59
C ILE A 493 12.66 -10.05 -12.55
N TRP A 494 12.28 -8.79 -12.34
CA TRP A 494 12.75 -7.66 -13.16
C TRP A 494 14.20 -7.28 -12.91
N ASP A 495 14.81 -7.84 -11.87
CA ASP A 495 16.19 -7.57 -11.44
C ASP A 495 16.43 -6.08 -11.14
N ILE A 496 15.45 -5.44 -10.48
CA ILE A 496 15.48 -4.04 -10.06
C ILE A 496 15.62 -3.94 -8.53
N ASN A 497 15.96 -2.76 -8.03
CA ASN A 497 15.95 -2.49 -6.60
C ASN A 497 14.56 -2.00 -6.15
N SER A 498 13.80 -2.86 -5.47
CA SER A 498 12.47 -2.51 -4.94
C SER A 498 12.50 -1.62 -3.69
N TYR A 499 13.68 -1.31 -3.15
CA TYR A 499 13.81 -0.78 -1.80
C TYR A 499 14.43 0.62 -1.73
N ASP A 500 14.88 1.17 -2.86
CA ASP A 500 15.26 2.59 -2.99
C ASP A 500 14.13 3.44 -3.60
N GLN A 501 14.36 4.75 -3.72
CA GLN A 501 13.40 5.71 -4.31
C GLN A 501 14.09 6.96 -4.89
N MET A 502 15.19 6.81 -5.63
CA MET A 502 15.98 7.96 -6.14
C MET A 502 15.17 8.97 -6.97
N GLY A 503 14.07 8.52 -7.60
CA GLY A 503 13.20 9.35 -8.43
C GLY A 503 12.54 10.54 -7.73
N VAL A 504 12.46 10.54 -6.39
CA VAL A 504 11.79 11.64 -5.65
C VAL A 504 12.71 12.84 -5.37
N GLU A 505 14.03 12.69 -5.54
CA GLU A 505 15.01 13.70 -5.09
C GLU A 505 15.07 14.93 -5.99
N LEU A 506 14.92 14.77 -7.32
CA LEU A 506 15.00 15.90 -8.26
C LEU A 506 13.95 16.97 -7.95
N GLY A 507 12.70 16.56 -7.70
CA GLY A 507 11.61 17.47 -7.32
C GLY A 507 11.91 18.23 -6.03
N LYS A 508 12.44 17.55 -5.00
CA LYS A 508 12.83 18.18 -3.73
C LYS A 508 13.92 19.24 -3.91
N VAL A 509 14.95 18.95 -4.73
CA VAL A 509 16.03 19.90 -5.03
C VAL A 509 15.50 21.12 -5.77
N LEU A 510 14.65 20.93 -6.78
CA LEU A 510 14.08 22.03 -7.56
C LEU A 510 13.14 22.89 -6.70
N ALA A 511 12.29 22.28 -5.87
CA ALA A 511 11.40 23.01 -4.96
C ALA A 511 12.18 23.89 -3.96
N LYS A 512 13.29 23.39 -3.40
CA LYS A 512 14.18 24.17 -2.53
C LYS A 512 14.79 25.39 -3.22
N LYS A 513 15.04 25.32 -4.53
CA LYS A 513 15.53 26.47 -5.33
C LYS A 513 14.42 27.48 -5.63
N ILE A 514 13.19 27.01 -5.85
CA ILE A 514 12.04 27.87 -6.19
C ILE A 514 11.51 28.59 -4.94
N LEU A 515 11.48 27.95 -3.77
CA LEU A 515 10.88 28.51 -2.56
C LEU A 515 11.40 29.93 -2.19
N PRO A 516 12.72 30.23 -2.21
CA PRO A 516 13.23 31.58 -1.98
C PRO A 516 12.72 32.63 -2.99
N LEU A 517 12.43 32.23 -4.23
CA LEU A 517 11.86 33.13 -5.24
C LEU A 517 10.42 33.51 -4.89
N LEU A 518 9.66 32.59 -4.29
CA LEU A 518 8.26 32.80 -3.91
C LEU A 518 8.07 33.55 -2.59
N THR A 519 9.08 33.53 -1.71
CA THR A 519 9.07 34.23 -0.43
C THR A 519 9.68 35.63 -0.52
N GLN A 520 10.22 36.01 -1.68
CA GLN A 520 10.68 37.37 -1.94
C GLN A 520 9.51 38.36 -1.90
N LYS A 521 9.64 39.41 -1.09
CA LYS A 521 8.59 40.43 -0.93
C LYS A 521 8.55 41.42 -2.08
N ASP A 522 9.70 41.65 -2.72
CA ASP A 522 9.84 42.56 -3.84
C ASP A 522 9.89 41.78 -5.16
N VAL A 523 8.73 41.67 -5.84
CA VAL A 523 8.57 40.93 -7.09
C VAL A 523 9.51 41.43 -8.20
N THR A 524 9.90 42.70 -8.17
CA THR A 524 10.82 43.28 -9.16
C THR A 524 12.25 42.75 -9.03
N LYS A 525 12.58 42.13 -7.89
CA LYS A 525 13.90 41.54 -7.60
C LYS A 525 13.94 40.02 -7.80
N VAL A 526 12.87 39.41 -8.32
CA VAL A 526 12.84 37.97 -8.57
C VAL A 526 13.45 37.68 -9.93
N ASP A 527 14.70 37.24 -9.92
CA ASP A 527 15.36 36.64 -11.08
C ASP A 527 14.98 35.16 -11.18
N ALA A 528 14.23 34.82 -12.23
CA ALA A 528 13.84 33.45 -12.55
C ALA A 528 14.47 32.97 -13.87
N ASP A 529 15.49 33.66 -14.39
CA ASP A 529 16.06 33.40 -15.72
C ASP A 529 16.91 32.12 -15.76
N GLY A 530 17.19 31.51 -14.60
CA GLY A 530 17.78 30.17 -14.47
C GLY A 530 16.78 29.00 -14.64
N HIS A 531 15.51 29.29 -14.91
CA HIS A 531 14.46 28.30 -15.16
C HIS A 531 13.97 28.37 -16.62
N ASP A 532 13.27 27.33 -17.08
CA ASP A 532 12.64 27.35 -18.39
C ASP A 532 11.52 28.42 -18.46
N SER A 533 11.22 28.88 -19.66
CA SER A 533 10.26 29.97 -19.89
C SER A 533 8.87 29.74 -19.28
N SER A 534 8.42 28.49 -19.15
CA SER A 534 7.13 28.16 -18.53
C SER A 534 7.21 28.37 -17.01
N THR A 535 8.21 27.78 -16.36
CA THR A 535 8.41 27.94 -14.91
C THR A 535 8.60 29.40 -14.52
N SER A 536 9.44 30.14 -15.25
CA SER A 536 9.67 31.58 -14.99
C SER A 536 8.39 32.40 -15.19
N GLY A 537 7.61 32.10 -16.24
CA GLY A 537 6.33 32.75 -16.50
C GLY A 537 5.30 32.51 -15.40
N LEU A 538 5.19 31.27 -14.90
CA LEU A 538 4.29 30.89 -13.81
C LEU A 538 4.67 31.56 -12.48
N ILE A 539 5.96 31.59 -12.12
CA ILE A 539 6.45 32.28 -10.92
C ILE A 539 6.08 33.77 -10.98
N LYS A 540 6.37 34.43 -12.11
CA LYS A 540 6.03 35.85 -12.31
C LYS A 540 4.52 36.08 -12.24
N HIS A 541 3.71 35.22 -12.84
CA HIS A 541 2.25 35.29 -12.77
C HIS A 541 1.74 35.13 -11.33
N TYR A 542 2.20 34.12 -10.59
CA TYR A 542 1.83 33.90 -9.20
C TYR A 542 2.16 35.12 -8.33
N LEU A 543 3.39 35.63 -8.41
CA LEU A 543 3.84 36.77 -7.63
C LEU A 543 3.06 38.06 -7.95
N SER A 544 2.71 38.27 -9.22
CA SER A 544 1.94 39.45 -9.65
C SER A 544 0.47 39.42 -9.22
N ASN A 545 -0.10 38.23 -8.96
CA ASN A 545 -1.51 38.06 -8.60
C ASN A 545 -1.74 37.77 -7.12
N ARG A 546 -0.70 37.40 -6.36
CA ARG A 546 -0.80 37.22 -4.91
C ARG A 546 -1.09 38.55 -4.23
N LYS A 547 -2.27 38.68 -3.64
CA LYS A 547 -2.58 39.76 -2.70
C LYS A 547 -1.90 39.42 -1.38
N GLN A 548 -1.00 40.29 -0.91
CA GLN A 548 -0.32 40.11 0.39
C GLN A 548 -1.30 40.21 1.55
#